data_AF-A0A7C1SZQ7-F1
#
_entry.id   AF-A0A7C1SZQ7-F1
#
_cell.length_a   1.000
_cell.length_b   1.000
_cell.length_c   1.000
_cell.angle_alpha   90.00
_cell.angle_beta   90.00
_cell.angle_gamma   90.00
#
_symmetry.space_group_name_H-M   'P 1'
#
loop_
_entity.id
_entity.type
_entity.pdbx_description
1 polymer ?
#
loop_
_entity_poly.entity_id
_entity_poly.type
_entity_poly.pdbx_seq_one_letter_code
_entity_poly.pdbx_strand_id
1 'polypeptide(L)' 'MTKVETLERLVHVPLGERSYDILIGPGLMTRAGGEISTRIKGRRAAIVTDENVGA' A
#
# COMPACT_ATOMS: atom_id res chain seq x y z
N MET A 1 -23.60 10.33 11.37
CA MET A 1 -22.70 9.33 10.75
C MET A 1 -21.32 9.94 10.69
N THR A 2 -20.46 9.48 11.59
CA THR A 2 -19.22 10.13 11.99
C THR A 2 -18.22 10.12 10.84
N LYS A 3 -17.73 11.32 10.50
CA LYS A 3 -16.64 11.56 9.56
C LYS A 3 -15.43 10.73 10.03
N VAL A 4 -15.14 9.63 9.36
CA VAL A 4 -13.86 8.92 9.54
C VAL A 4 -12.82 9.89 9.00
N GLU A 5 -12.09 10.54 9.90
CA GLU A 5 -10.90 11.26 9.51
C GLU A 5 -9.89 10.22 9.04
N THR A 6 -9.91 9.98 7.74
CA THR A 6 -8.91 9.24 6.99
C THR A 6 -7.60 10.02 7.04
N LEU A 7 -6.94 10.01 8.20
CA LEU A 7 -5.59 10.54 8.35
C LEU A 7 -4.62 9.51 7.78
N GLU A 8 -4.60 9.45 6.46
CA GLU A 8 -3.52 8.79 5.75
C GLU A 8 -2.25 9.58 5.94
N ARG A 9 -1.27 8.95 6.59
CA ARG A 9 0.05 9.51 6.76
C ARG A 9 0.99 8.89 5.74
N LEU A 10 1.58 9.74 4.90
CA LEU A 10 2.68 9.37 4.02
C LEU A 10 4.00 9.63 4.76
N VAL A 11 4.86 8.62 4.80
CA VAL A 11 6.22 8.73 5.33
C VAL A 11 7.20 8.46 4.20
N HIS A 12 7.92 9.50 3.78
CA HIS A 12 8.99 9.36 2.81
C HIS A 12 10.26 8.83 3.48
N VAL A 13 10.85 7.77 2.93
CA VAL A 13 12.09 7.16 3.43
C VAL A 13 13.22 7.42 2.43
N PRO A 14 14.16 8.34 2.74
CA PRO A 14 15.22 8.74 1.81
C PRO A 14 16.40 7.77 1.85
N LEU A 15 16.33 6.68 1.08
CA LEU A 15 17.42 5.70 0.90
C LEU A 15 18.18 5.91 -0.44
N GLY A 16 18.29 7.15 -0.90
CA GLY A 16 18.89 7.51 -2.18
C GLY A 16 18.09 6.95 -3.37
N GLU A 17 18.77 6.22 -4.26
CA GLU A 17 18.17 5.56 -5.45
C GLU A 17 17.06 4.54 -5.11
N ARG A 18 16.97 4.12 -3.84
CA ARG A 18 15.94 3.20 -3.34
C ARG A 18 14.98 3.87 -2.38
N SER A 19 14.79 5.17 -2.48
CA SER A 19 13.78 5.88 -1.72
C SER A 19 12.37 5.36 -2.02
N TYR A 20 11.52 5.34 -1.00
CA TYR A 20 10.13 4.89 -1.12
C TYR A 20 9.24 5.57 -0.09
N ASP A 21 7.93 5.56 -0.37
CA ASP A 21 6.92 6.10 0.53
C ASP A 21 6.16 4.98 1.23
N ILE A 22 5.89 5.17 2.52
CA ILE A 22 5.02 4.31 3.32
C ILE A 22 3.69 5.03 3.52
N LEU A 23 2.59 4.37 3.13
CA LEU A 23 1.24 4.84 3.39
C LEU A 23 0.71 4.18 4.67
N ILE A 24 0.22 4.97 5.62
CA ILE A 24 -0.30 4.49 6.91
C ILE A 24 -1.70 5.04 7.12
N GLY A 25 -2.69 4.16 7.29
CA GLY A 25 -4.08 4.55 7.49
C GLY A 25 -5.04 3.37 7.45
N PRO A 26 -6.32 3.57 7.82
CA PRO A 26 -7.34 2.53 7.71
C PRO A 26 -7.74 2.30 6.23
N GLY A 27 -8.14 1.08 5.88
CA GLY A 27 -8.70 0.76 4.55
C GLY A 27 -7.70 0.68 3.39
N LEU A 28 -6.39 0.79 3.65
CA LEU A 28 -5.36 0.76 2.61
C LEU A 28 -5.29 -0.56 1.84
N MET A 29 -5.54 -1.68 2.51
CA MET A 29 -5.48 -3.01 1.87
C MET A 29 -6.55 -3.15 0.78
N THR A 30 -7.76 -2.63 1.00
CA THR A 30 -8.86 -2.69 0.02
C THR A 30 -8.53 -1.96 -1.28
N ARG A 31 -7.67 -0.92 -1.22
CA ARG A 31 -7.23 -0.14 -2.39
C ARG A 31 -5.83 -0.52 -2.90
N ALA A 32 -5.16 -1.49 -2.26
CA ALA A 32 -3.79 -1.85 -2.58
C ALA A 32 -3.61 -2.28 -4.05
N GLY A 33 -4.60 -2.96 -4.63
CA GLY A 33 -4.57 -3.35 -6.05
C GLY A 33 -4.44 -2.14 -7.00
N GLY A 34 -5.17 -1.06 -6.72
CA GLY A 34 -5.08 0.19 -7.49
C GLY A 34 -3.69 0.81 -7.38
N GLU A 35 -3.17 0.93 -6.16
CA GLU A 35 -1.82 1.43 -5.87
C GLU A 35 -0.73 0.60 -6.55
N ILE A 36 -0.85 -0.72 -6.55
CA ILE A 36 0.11 -1.61 -7.22
C ILE A 36 0.03 -1.40 -8.73
N SER A 37 -1.19 -1.33 -9.29
CA SER A 37 -1.41 -1.21 -10.74
C SER A 37 -0.79 0.05 -11.34
N THR A 38 -0.81 1.19 -10.62
CA THR A 38 -0.20 2.45 -11.08
C THR A 38 1.32 2.37 -11.19
N ARG A 39 1.96 1.46 -10.45
CA ARG A 39 3.42 1.30 -10.39
C ARG A 39 3.95 0.21 -11.34
N ILE A 40 3.18 -0.85 -11.62
CA ILE A 40 3.70 -2.03 -12.33
C ILE A 40 3.58 -2.00 -13.86
N LYS A 41 3.22 -0.86 -14.49
CA LYS A 41 3.15 -0.68 -15.97
C LYS A 41 2.41 -1.82 -16.70
N GLY A 42 1.32 -2.32 -16.12
CA GLY A 42 0.51 -3.40 -16.70
C GLY A 42 1.10 -4.82 -16.61
N ARG A 43 2.18 -5.02 -15.83
CA ARG A 43 2.73 -6.36 -15.56
C ARG A 43 1.85 -7.11 -14.57
N ARG A 44 1.99 -8.44 -14.51
CA ARG A 44 1.38 -9.27 -13.48
C ARG A 44 2.18 -9.16 -12.18
N ALA A 45 1.50 -9.15 -11.05
CA ALA A 45 2.09 -9.24 -9.72
C ALA A 45 1.69 -10.57 -9.07
N ALA A 46 2.62 -11.17 -8.33
CA ALA A 46 2.33 -12.30 -7.45
C ALA A 46 2.21 -11.78 -6.01
N ILE A 47 1.23 -12.28 -5.26
CA ILE A 47 1.05 -11.98 -3.84
C ILE A 47 1.66 -13.16 -3.07
N VAL A 48 2.59 -12.87 -2.16
CA VAL A 48 3.20 -13.85 -1.25
C VAL A 48 2.78 -13.48 0.16
N THR A 49 2.24 -14.45 0.88
CA THR A 49 1.73 -14.28 2.24
C THR A 49 2.00 -15.55 3.06
N ASP A 50 1.98 -15.43 4.38
CA ASP A 50 2.11 -16.58 5.28
C ASP A 50 0.76 -17.29 5.49
N GLU A 51 0.81 -18.42 6.21
CA GLU A 51 -0.37 -19.27 6.47
C GLU A 51 -1.44 -18.61 7.34
N ASN A 52 -1.08 -17.66 8.22
CA ASN A 52 -2.04 -17.02 9.12
C ASN A 52 -2.84 -15.93 8.41
N VAL A 53 -2.23 -15.28 7.41
CA VAL A 53 -2.84 -14.17 6.67
C VAL A 53 -3.50 -14.63 5.37
N GLY A 54 -2.97 -15.66 4.72
CA GLY A 54 -3.45 -16.16 3.42
C GLY A 54 -4.54 -17.22 3.47
N ALA A 55 -4.92 -17.70 4.65
CA ALA A 55 -6.00 -18.68 4.84
C ALA A 55 -7.40 -18.12 4.55
#